data_AF-A0A221JWQ5-F1
#
_entry.id   AF-A0A221JWQ5-F1
#
_cell.length_a   1.000
_cell.length_b   1.000
_cell.length_c   1.000
_cell.angle_alpha   90.00
_cell.angle_beta   90.00
_cell.angle_gamma   90.00
#
_symmetry.space_group_name_H-M   'P 1'
#
loop_
_entity.id
_entity.type
_entity.pdbx_description
1 polymer ?
#
loop_
_entity_poly.entity_id
_entity_poly.type
_entity_poly.pdbx_seq_one_letter_code
_entity_poly.pdbx_strand_id
1 'polypeptide(L)'
;MSEKIELIVSLTGGQSDGHDVPAFTALDSAHAVSQALMMIVNFAQTGEIRRRNFKDLDTVLNLKVTRPGSYEFVFEFSQFAPYLIEAYGSGLANASWKLVETVFNRATGLLGANEIEEAESDGRINAGDLGALIQAVEPSVRRSHSVVNHGASNVSIFINGDSNIVTLDADSKEYMHESIFNDEMRSQRFLVTSFDGRNRTGRLFDLEQEQAFTFDLLAEADRKSLTVIVDAARAYALRQKGKFDENMEAVCAFTSVDAPDGRQKRLKVTAAAREFDDLNVGMITDLTESTRQIEDNGDDVIE
;
A
#
# COMPACT_ATOMS: atom_id res chain seq x y z
N MET A 1 -32.30 2.72 -3.84
CA MET A 1 -31.26 3.46 -4.56
C MET A 1 -30.18 3.76 -3.55
N SER A 2 -28.92 3.35 -3.76
CA SER A 2 -27.86 3.71 -2.82
C SER A 2 -27.62 5.21 -2.92
N GLU A 3 -27.58 5.90 -1.78
CA GLU A 3 -27.14 7.29 -1.72
C GLU A 3 -25.73 7.39 -2.29
N LYS A 4 -25.54 8.36 -3.18
CA LYS A 4 -24.26 8.61 -3.84
C LYS A 4 -23.64 9.85 -3.22
N ILE A 5 -22.37 9.76 -2.88
CA ILE A 5 -21.64 10.86 -2.25
C ILE A 5 -20.61 11.43 -3.22
N GLU A 6 -20.46 12.76 -3.14
CA GLU A 6 -19.45 13.51 -3.85
C GLU A 6 -18.18 13.62 -2.98
N LEU A 7 -17.11 12.99 -3.46
CA LEU A 7 -15.76 13.15 -2.95
C LEU A 7 -15.02 14.14 -3.87
N ILE A 8 -14.47 15.18 -3.28
CA ILE A 8 -13.77 16.24 -3.98
C ILE A 8 -12.28 16.07 -3.75
N VAL A 9 -11.52 16.03 -4.84
CA VAL A 9 -10.07 16.15 -4.83
C VAL A 9 -9.71 17.53 -5.33
N SER A 10 -9.08 18.35 -4.50
CA SER A 10 -8.72 19.74 -4.79
C SER A 10 -7.22 19.93 -4.76
N LEU A 11 -6.69 20.61 -5.79
CA LEU A 11 -5.30 21.06 -5.80
C LEU A 11 -5.24 22.50 -5.29
N THR A 12 -4.42 22.75 -4.27
CA THR A 12 -4.32 24.08 -3.61
C THR A 12 -2.87 24.50 -3.37
N GLY A 13 -2.65 25.81 -3.27
CA GLY A 13 -1.33 26.43 -3.05
C GLY A 13 -0.50 26.59 -4.33
N GLY A 14 0.48 27.49 -4.32
CA GLY A 14 1.41 27.65 -5.44
C GLY A 14 0.75 28.22 -6.70
N GLN A 15 0.96 27.59 -7.86
CA GLN A 15 0.40 28.06 -9.13
C GLN A 15 -1.12 27.81 -9.20
N SER A 16 -1.63 26.78 -8.51
CA SER A 16 -3.05 26.43 -8.55
C SER A 16 -3.95 27.56 -8.02
N ASP A 17 -3.45 28.37 -7.09
CA ASP A 17 -4.16 29.55 -6.57
C ASP A 17 -4.32 30.65 -7.62
N GLY A 18 -3.43 30.68 -8.62
CA GLY A 18 -3.52 31.50 -9.82
C GLY A 18 -4.30 30.85 -10.96
N HIS A 19 -4.97 29.72 -10.71
CA HIS A 19 -5.67 28.92 -11.72
C HIS A 19 -4.77 28.42 -12.85
N ASP A 20 -3.51 28.11 -12.54
CA ASP A 20 -2.57 27.47 -13.45
C ASP A 20 -1.90 26.26 -12.77
N VAL A 21 -1.88 25.09 -13.40
CA VAL A 21 -1.05 23.96 -12.97
C VAL A 21 -0.56 23.19 -14.20
N PRO A 22 0.63 22.59 -14.15
CA PRO A 22 1.10 21.77 -15.26
C PRO A 22 0.15 20.60 -15.52
N ALA A 23 -0.43 20.56 -16.73
CA ALA A 23 -1.50 19.62 -17.05
C ALA A 23 -1.09 18.15 -16.84
N PHE A 24 0.14 17.78 -17.20
CA PHE A 24 0.62 16.41 -17.04
C PHE A 24 0.68 15.99 -15.56
N THR A 25 1.25 16.81 -14.68
CA THR A 25 1.38 16.47 -13.25
C THR A 25 0.03 16.46 -12.55
N ALA A 26 -0.85 17.41 -12.89
CA ALA A 26 -2.21 17.46 -12.34
C ALA A 26 -3.04 16.23 -12.74
N LEU A 27 -3.00 15.83 -14.02
CA LEU A 27 -3.71 14.64 -14.49
C LEU A 27 -3.11 13.35 -13.94
N ASP A 28 -1.79 13.28 -13.79
CA ASP A 28 -1.11 12.14 -13.17
C ASP A 28 -1.51 11.97 -11.70
N SER A 29 -1.52 13.07 -10.94
CA SER A 29 -1.97 13.11 -9.55
C SER A 29 -3.45 12.69 -9.43
N ALA A 30 -4.35 13.28 -10.23
CA ALA A 30 -5.77 12.93 -10.23
C ALA A 30 -6.01 11.44 -10.60
N HIS A 31 -5.29 10.92 -11.59
CA HIS A 31 -5.34 9.52 -11.97
C HIS A 31 -4.88 8.60 -10.83
N ALA A 32 -3.79 8.97 -10.15
CA ALA A 32 -3.26 8.19 -9.04
C ALA A 32 -4.20 8.17 -7.83
N VAL A 33 -4.83 9.31 -7.49
CA VAL A 33 -5.87 9.37 -6.45
C VAL A 33 -7.06 8.50 -6.84
N SER A 34 -7.54 8.58 -8.08
CA SER A 34 -8.63 7.75 -8.57
C SER A 34 -8.31 6.25 -8.45
N GLN A 35 -7.07 5.85 -8.77
CA GLN A 35 -6.62 4.46 -8.63
C GLN A 35 -6.62 4.00 -7.16
N ALA A 36 -6.14 4.85 -6.24
CA ALA A 36 -6.18 4.58 -4.80
C ALA A 36 -7.62 4.39 -4.31
N LEU A 37 -8.52 5.32 -4.66
CA LEU A 37 -9.94 5.26 -4.29
C LEU A 37 -10.61 3.99 -4.81
N MET A 38 -10.35 3.59 -6.06
CA MET A 38 -10.91 2.35 -6.62
C MET A 38 -10.50 1.10 -5.83
N MET A 39 -9.25 1.03 -5.37
CA MET A 39 -8.79 -0.09 -4.53
C MET A 39 -9.51 -0.11 -3.17
N ILE A 40 -9.64 1.06 -2.54
CA ILE A 40 -10.28 1.21 -1.23
C ILE A 40 -11.77 0.87 -1.31
N VAL A 41 -12.49 1.43 -2.29
CA VAL A 41 -13.93 1.18 -2.43
C VAL A 41 -14.19 -0.27 -2.83
N ASN A 42 -13.37 -0.90 -3.66
CA ASN A 42 -13.51 -2.33 -3.97
C ASN A 42 -13.37 -3.19 -2.70
N PHE A 43 -12.37 -2.89 -1.87
CA PHE A 43 -12.18 -3.57 -0.59
C PHE A 43 -13.38 -3.34 0.33
N ALA A 44 -13.88 -2.10 0.43
CA ALA A 44 -15.06 -1.77 1.23
C ALA A 44 -16.32 -2.55 0.79
N GLN A 45 -16.41 -2.92 -0.48
CA GLN A 45 -17.54 -3.67 -1.03
C GLN A 45 -17.37 -5.19 -0.93
N THR A 46 -16.15 -5.71 -1.11
CA THR A 46 -15.92 -7.15 -1.33
C THR A 46 -15.03 -7.81 -0.28
N GLY A 47 -14.27 -7.04 0.49
CA GLY A 47 -13.16 -7.52 1.32
C GLY A 47 -11.92 -7.94 0.51
N GLU A 48 -11.94 -7.82 -0.82
CA GLU A 48 -10.81 -8.23 -1.67
C GLU A 48 -9.97 -7.03 -2.13
N ILE A 49 -8.65 -7.19 -2.13
CA ILE A 49 -7.70 -6.17 -2.60
C ILE A 49 -7.39 -6.41 -4.07
N ARG A 50 -7.91 -5.54 -4.95
CA ARG A 50 -7.67 -5.62 -6.40
C ARG A 50 -6.82 -4.45 -6.89
N ARG A 51 -5.61 -4.74 -7.39
CA ARG A 51 -4.63 -3.71 -7.83
C ARG A 51 -4.79 -3.25 -9.28
N ARG A 52 -5.53 -4.00 -10.11
CA ARG A 52 -5.63 -3.80 -11.58
C ARG A 52 -6.97 -4.26 -12.15
N ASN A 53 -7.23 -3.91 -13.40
CA ASN A 53 -8.44 -4.29 -14.16
C ASN A 53 -9.73 -3.87 -13.45
N PHE A 54 -9.84 -2.59 -13.10
CA PHE A 54 -11.02 -2.02 -12.43
C PHE A 54 -12.27 -1.95 -13.33
N LYS A 55 -12.12 -2.18 -14.65
CA LYS A 55 -13.21 -2.14 -15.62
C LYS A 55 -14.28 -3.21 -15.39
N ASP A 56 -13.92 -4.29 -14.69
CA ASP A 56 -14.82 -5.42 -14.41
C ASP A 56 -15.44 -5.34 -13.02
N LEU A 57 -15.31 -4.19 -12.34
CA LEU A 57 -15.88 -3.98 -11.02
C LEU A 57 -17.30 -3.42 -11.13
N ASP A 58 -18.18 -3.90 -10.27
CA ASP A 58 -19.52 -3.33 -10.09
C ASP A 58 -19.45 -1.95 -9.39
N THR A 59 -18.29 -1.60 -8.85
CA THR A 59 -17.98 -0.27 -8.32
C THR A 59 -17.78 0.73 -9.45
N VAL A 60 -18.58 1.80 -9.45
CA VAL A 60 -18.40 2.90 -10.41
C VAL A 60 -17.93 4.15 -9.67
N LEU A 61 -16.74 4.64 -10.05
CA LEU A 61 -16.20 5.94 -9.65
C LEU A 61 -16.23 6.87 -10.87
N ASN A 62 -17.16 7.81 -10.91
CA ASN A 62 -17.31 8.72 -12.04
C ASN A 62 -16.66 10.08 -11.75
N LEU A 63 -15.86 10.59 -12.68
CA LEU A 63 -15.45 11.99 -12.70
C LEU A 63 -16.60 12.84 -13.27
N LYS A 64 -17.23 13.67 -12.45
CA LYS A 64 -18.47 14.38 -12.79
C LYS A 64 -18.21 15.74 -13.45
N VAL A 65 -17.32 16.54 -12.86
CA VAL A 65 -17.03 17.89 -13.34
C VAL A 65 -15.67 18.35 -12.80
N THR A 66 -14.97 19.15 -13.61
CA THR A 66 -13.90 20.06 -13.16
C THR A 66 -14.51 21.45 -13.02
N ARG A 67 -14.54 22.03 -11.82
CA ARG A 67 -15.23 23.32 -11.64
C ARG A 67 -14.44 24.45 -12.32
N PRO A 68 -15.08 25.37 -13.07
CA PRO A 68 -14.38 26.47 -13.72
C PRO A 68 -13.64 27.35 -12.71
N GLY A 69 -12.37 27.64 -12.96
CA GLY A 69 -11.54 28.41 -12.01
C GLY A 69 -11.15 27.62 -10.76
N SER A 70 -11.24 26.29 -10.78
CA SER A 70 -10.60 25.47 -9.75
C SER A 70 -10.03 24.19 -10.36
N TYR A 71 -9.09 23.57 -9.64
CA TYR A 71 -8.59 22.24 -9.95
C TYR A 71 -9.22 21.22 -9.01
N GLU A 72 -10.55 21.27 -8.94
CA GLU A 72 -11.36 20.32 -8.20
C GLU A 72 -11.87 19.21 -9.13
N PHE A 73 -11.58 17.97 -8.76
CA PHE A 73 -12.10 16.77 -9.41
C PHE A 73 -13.19 16.19 -8.50
N VAL A 74 -14.42 16.21 -8.99
CA VAL A 74 -15.57 15.66 -8.24
C VAL A 74 -15.78 14.21 -8.66
N PHE A 75 -15.59 13.30 -7.71
CA PHE A 75 -15.84 11.88 -7.83
C PHE A 75 -17.17 11.50 -7.17
N GLU A 76 -17.94 10.64 -7.82
CA GLU A 76 -19.19 10.12 -7.27
C GLU A 76 -19.04 8.62 -7.01
N PHE A 77 -19.30 8.17 -5.77
CA PHE A 77 -19.25 6.76 -5.38
C PHE A 77 -20.42 6.36 -4.48
N SER A 78 -20.69 5.05 -4.41
CA SER A 78 -21.71 4.50 -3.50
C SER A 78 -21.14 4.40 -2.09
N GLN A 79 -21.80 5.03 -1.11
CA GLN A 79 -21.43 4.87 0.29
C GLN A 79 -21.71 3.47 0.83
N PHE A 80 -22.56 2.71 0.15
CA PHE A 80 -22.92 1.36 0.56
C PHE A 80 -21.70 0.43 0.43
N ALA A 81 -21.14 0.07 1.59
CA ALA A 81 -20.01 -0.83 1.75
C ALA A 81 -20.47 -2.09 2.48
N PRO A 82 -21.03 -3.09 1.78
CA PRO A 82 -21.62 -4.26 2.39
C PRO A 82 -20.63 -5.03 3.27
N TYR A 83 -19.38 -5.19 2.84
CA TYR A 83 -18.34 -5.82 3.66
C TYR A 83 -18.08 -5.03 4.95
N LEU A 84 -17.97 -3.70 4.88
CA LEU A 84 -17.79 -2.88 6.08
C LEU A 84 -19.04 -2.90 6.98
N ILE A 85 -20.25 -2.90 6.43
CA ILE A 85 -21.48 -2.97 7.23
C ILE A 85 -21.60 -4.32 7.95
N GLU A 86 -21.20 -5.41 7.29
CA GLU A 86 -21.16 -6.75 7.86
C GLU A 86 -20.09 -6.85 8.97
N ALA A 87 -18.91 -6.27 8.73
CA ALA A 87 -17.80 -6.28 9.69
C ALA A 87 -18.01 -5.34 10.89
N TYR A 88 -18.59 -4.15 10.69
CA TYR A 88 -18.68 -3.09 11.72
C TYR A 88 -20.06 -2.85 12.30
N GLY A 89 -21.11 -3.42 11.72
CA GLY A 89 -22.50 -3.17 12.09
C GLY A 89 -23.08 -1.89 11.46
N SER A 90 -24.41 -1.75 11.54
CA SER A 90 -25.19 -0.71 10.85
C SER A 90 -25.00 0.73 11.36
N GLY A 91 -24.09 0.97 12.32
CA GLY A 91 -23.89 2.26 12.97
C GLY A 91 -23.00 3.26 12.23
N LEU A 92 -22.30 2.85 11.17
CA LEU A 92 -21.31 3.67 10.46
C LEU A 92 -21.80 4.08 9.08
N ALA A 93 -22.70 5.06 9.03
CA ALA A 93 -23.16 5.68 7.77
C ALA A 93 -22.01 6.24 6.90
N ASN A 94 -20.81 6.43 7.47
CA ASN A 94 -19.62 6.97 6.80
C ASN A 94 -18.44 5.99 6.73
N ALA A 95 -18.65 4.67 6.89
CA ALA A 95 -17.57 3.67 6.94
C ALA A 95 -16.61 3.75 5.75
N SER A 96 -17.14 3.94 4.54
CA SER A 96 -16.35 4.06 3.31
C SER A 96 -15.40 5.26 3.33
N TRP A 97 -15.87 6.41 3.83
CA TRP A 97 -15.03 7.60 3.97
C TRP A 97 -13.98 7.40 5.05
N LYS A 98 -14.36 6.87 6.22
CA LYS A 98 -13.41 6.61 7.31
C LYS A 98 -12.33 5.63 6.89
N LEU A 99 -12.66 4.63 6.07
CA LEU A 99 -11.67 3.75 5.46
C LEU A 99 -10.74 4.50 4.49
N VAL A 100 -11.27 5.39 3.65
CA VAL A 100 -10.44 6.25 2.78
C VAL A 100 -9.48 7.09 3.62
N GLU A 101 -10.00 7.78 4.63
CA GLU A 101 -9.23 8.58 5.59
C GLU A 101 -8.11 7.75 6.23
N THR A 102 -8.44 6.59 6.80
CA THR A 102 -7.45 5.68 7.40
C THR A 102 -6.39 5.23 6.42
N VAL A 103 -6.78 4.79 5.22
CA VAL A 103 -5.83 4.22 4.26
C VAL A 103 -4.87 5.28 3.74
N PHE A 104 -5.34 6.49 3.43
CA PHE A 104 -4.46 7.57 3.00
C PHE A 104 -3.54 8.02 4.15
N ASN A 105 -4.09 8.25 5.35
CA ASN A 105 -3.29 8.69 6.50
C ASN A 105 -2.23 7.66 6.88
N ARG A 106 -2.60 6.38 7.04
CA ARG A 106 -1.64 5.32 7.36
C ARG A 106 -0.62 5.08 6.25
N ALA A 107 -1.00 5.28 4.98
CA ALA A 107 -0.04 5.22 3.89
C ALA A 107 1.07 6.28 4.05
N THR A 108 0.72 7.46 4.57
CA THR A 108 1.65 8.59 4.80
C THR A 108 2.16 8.70 6.25
N GLY A 109 2.02 7.65 7.07
CA GLY A 109 2.57 7.62 8.45
C GLY A 109 1.75 8.35 9.51
N LEU A 110 0.53 8.75 9.17
CA LEU A 110 -0.42 9.36 10.10
C LEU A 110 -1.39 8.31 10.66
N LEU A 111 -2.02 8.62 11.79
CA LEU A 111 -3.08 7.80 12.36
C LEU A 111 -4.34 7.87 11.49
N GLY A 112 -5.03 6.73 11.39
CA GLY A 112 -6.30 6.68 10.69
C GLY A 112 -7.47 7.25 11.50
N ALA A 113 -8.67 7.09 10.95
CA ALA A 113 -9.89 7.43 11.63
C ALA A 113 -10.10 6.53 12.85
N ASN A 114 -10.40 7.15 14.01
CA ASN A 114 -10.56 6.45 15.30
C ASN A 114 -11.51 5.25 15.21
N GLU A 115 -12.60 5.35 14.43
CA GLU A 115 -13.60 4.28 14.30
C GLU A 115 -13.03 3.03 13.62
N ILE A 116 -12.10 3.22 12.68
CA ILE A 116 -11.44 2.14 11.95
C ILE A 116 -10.31 1.55 12.79
N GLU A 117 -9.59 2.38 13.53
CA GLU A 117 -8.55 1.96 14.47
C GLU A 117 -9.15 1.16 15.64
N GLU A 118 -10.26 1.61 16.23
CA GLU A 118 -10.99 0.88 17.28
C GLU A 118 -11.48 -0.48 16.76
N ALA A 119 -12.04 -0.49 15.55
CA ALA A 119 -12.52 -1.71 14.94
C ALA A 119 -11.41 -2.68 14.54
N GLU A 120 -10.21 -2.20 14.22
CA GLU A 120 -9.04 -3.06 14.04
C GLU A 120 -8.61 -3.64 15.40
N SER A 121 -8.60 -2.80 16.44
CA SER A 121 -8.14 -3.19 17.78
C SER A 121 -9.03 -4.25 18.47
N ASP A 122 -10.33 -4.26 18.18
CA ASP A 122 -11.28 -5.25 18.72
C ASP A 122 -11.55 -6.43 17.77
N GLY A 123 -10.84 -6.49 16.64
CA GLY A 123 -10.87 -7.60 15.69
C GLY A 123 -12.04 -7.59 14.71
N ARG A 124 -12.83 -6.52 14.65
CA ARG A 124 -13.86 -6.34 13.60
C ARG A 124 -13.24 -6.12 12.22
N ILE A 125 -12.12 -5.39 12.12
CA ILE A 125 -11.25 -5.35 10.95
C ILE A 125 -10.14 -6.37 11.17
N ASN A 126 -9.86 -7.21 10.18
CA ASN A 126 -8.60 -7.94 10.17
C ASN A 126 -7.43 -6.96 9.90
N ALA A 127 -6.51 -6.82 10.87
CA ALA A 127 -5.35 -5.94 10.77
C ALA A 127 -4.47 -6.27 9.55
N GLY A 128 -4.37 -7.55 9.21
CA GLY A 128 -3.64 -8.04 8.04
C GLY A 128 -4.21 -7.60 6.72
N ASP A 129 -5.54 -7.67 6.57
CA ASP A 129 -6.23 -7.21 5.38
C ASP A 129 -6.13 -5.69 5.24
N LEU A 130 -6.27 -4.93 6.33
CA LEU A 130 -6.11 -3.47 6.34
C LEU A 130 -4.67 -3.06 6.00
N GLY A 131 -3.67 -3.67 6.64
CA GLY A 131 -2.25 -3.47 6.34
C GLY A 131 -1.93 -3.83 4.89
N ALA A 132 -2.54 -4.91 4.39
CA ALA A 132 -2.37 -5.33 3.01
C ALA A 132 -2.99 -4.35 2.00
N LEU A 133 -4.11 -3.71 2.34
CA LEU A 133 -4.75 -2.65 1.55
C LEU A 133 -3.88 -1.40 1.53
N ILE A 134 -3.37 -0.95 2.68
CA ILE A 134 -2.48 0.21 2.80
C ILE A 134 -1.25 0.04 1.89
N GLN A 135 -0.58 -1.10 1.96
CA GLN A 135 0.55 -1.41 1.08
C GLN A 135 0.18 -1.45 -0.42
N ALA A 136 -1.03 -1.91 -0.74
CA ALA A 136 -1.49 -1.95 -2.13
C ALA A 136 -1.76 -0.54 -2.69
N VAL A 137 -2.22 0.36 -1.84
CA VAL A 137 -2.56 1.76 -2.18
C VAL A 137 -1.33 2.66 -2.19
N GLU A 138 -0.29 2.36 -1.41
CA GLU A 138 0.94 3.14 -1.26
C GLU A 138 1.54 3.64 -2.59
N PRO A 139 1.71 2.84 -3.66
CA PRO A 139 2.27 3.35 -4.92
C PRO A 139 1.39 4.43 -5.58
N SER A 140 0.07 4.32 -5.44
CA SER A 140 -0.88 5.30 -5.97
C SER A 140 -0.89 6.56 -5.12
N VAL A 141 -0.80 6.44 -3.79
CA VAL A 141 -0.63 7.58 -2.88
C VAL A 141 0.68 8.31 -3.17
N ARG A 142 1.80 7.59 -3.36
CA ARG A 142 3.09 8.20 -3.75
C ARG A 142 2.96 9.02 -5.03
N ARG A 143 2.34 8.45 -6.08
CA ARG A 143 2.12 9.16 -7.34
C ARG A 143 1.15 10.33 -7.23
N SER A 144 0.22 10.31 -6.28
CA SER A 144 -0.71 11.41 -6.04
C SER A 144 0.02 12.70 -5.63
N HIS A 145 1.23 12.59 -5.07
CA HIS A 145 2.11 13.73 -4.75
C HIS A 145 2.89 14.29 -5.95
N SER A 146 2.65 13.83 -7.19
CA SER A 146 3.41 14.29 -8.36
C SER A 146 3.25 15.79 -8.62
N VAL A 147 2.09 16.35 -8.29
CA VAL A 147 1.80 17.80 -8.41
C VAL A 147 2.33 18.64 -7.24
N VAL A 148 2.62 18.01 -6.09
CA VAL A 148 3.19 18.69 -4.92
C VAL A 148 4.61 19.16 -5.23
N ASN A 149 4.87 20.45 -4.99
CA ASN A 149 6.08 21.18 -5.41
C ASN A 149 6.25 21.31 -6.93
N HIS A 150 5.22 20.97 -7.73
CA HIS A 150 5.20 21.02 -9.20
C HIS A 150 3.86 21.56 -9.72
N GLY A 151 3.42 22.69 -9.16
CA GLY A 151 2.19 23.40 -9.55
C GLY A 151 1.24 23.64 -8.38
N ALA A 152 1.16 22.69 -7.44
CA ALA A 152 0.37 22.81 -6.21
C ALA A 152 1.25 22.58 -4.97
N SER A 153 0.81 23.11 -3.83
CA SER A 153 1.42 22.77 -2.54
C SER A 153 0.75 21.54 -1.93
N ASN A 154 -0.55 21.37 -2.12
CA ASN A 154 -1.32 20.31 -1.49
C ASN A 154 -2.32 19.66 -2.47
N VAL A 155 -2.59 18.38 -2.23
CA VAL A 155 -3.76 17.66 -2.74
C VAL A 155 -4.69 17.38 -1.56
N SER A 156 -5.85 18.00 -1.53
CA SER A 156 -6.86 17.80 -0.48
C SER A 156 -7.97 16.89 -0.98
N ILE A 157 -8.31 15.88 -0.22
CA ILE A 157 -9.40 14.94 -0.51
C ILE A 157 -10.44 15.09 0.60
N PHE A 158 -11.69 15.36 0.25
CA PHE A 158 -12.75 15.60 1.24
C PHE A 158 -14.14 15.31 0.70
N ILE A 159 -15.11 15.17 1.60
CA ILE A 159 -16.54 15.14 1.25
C ILE A 159 -17.12 16.54 1.43
N ASN A 160 -17.90 17.00 0.45
CA ASN A 160 -18.50 18.33 0.49
C ASN A 160 -19.43 18.48 1.71
N GLY A 161 -19.23 19.52 2.51
CA GLY A 161 -20.03 19.79 3.72
C GLY A 161 -19.56 19.09 5.00
N ASP A 162 -18.41 18.41 4.96
CA ASP A 162 -17.76 17.78 6.11
C ASP A 162 -16.40 18.44 6.41
N SER A 163 -15.97 18.42 7.67
CA SER A 163 -14.63 18.86 8.09
C SER A 163 -13.57 17.79 7.89
N ASN A 164 -13.95 16.59 7.44
CA ASN A 164 -13.02 15.50 7.18
C ASN A 164 -12.24 15.75 5.88
N ILE A 165 -10.94 16.01 6.02
CA ILE A 165 -10.03 16.31 4.92
C ILE A 165 -8.77 15.46 5.09
N VAL A 166 -8.45 14.67 4.07
CA VAL A 166 -7.11 14.08 3.90
C VAL A 166 -6.27 15.08 3.11
N THR A 167 -5.07 15.37 3.58
CA THR A 167 -4.16 16.30 2.90
C THR A 167 -2.86 15.58 2.55
N LEU A 168 -2.46 15.69 1.28
CA LEU A 168 -1.16 15.25 0.77
C LEU A 168 -0.35 16.49 0.43
N ASP A 169 0.80 16.64 1.08
CA ASP A 169 1.65 17.84 1.11
C ASP A 169 3.13 17.48 0.98
N ALA A 170 4.02 18.44 1.23
CA ALA A 170 5.46 18.22 1.11
C ALA A 170 5.99 17.22 2.15
N ASP A 171 5.49 17.27 3.39
CA ASP A 171 5.95 16.43 4.49
C ASP A 171 5.53 14.96 4.26
N SER A 172 4.28 14.74 3.88
CA SER A 172 3.79 13.41 3.51
C SER A 172 4.45 12.88 2.22
N LYS A 173 4.79 13.75 1.27
CA LYS A 173 5.62 13.37 0.11
C LYS A 173 6.99 12.88 0.56
N GLU A 174 7.67 13.62 1.42
CA GLU A 174 8.98 13.25 1.96
C GLU A 174 8.92 11.89 2.67
N TYR A 175 7.97 11.69 3.59
CA TYR A 175 7.74 10.40 4.25
C TYR A 175 7.59 9.22 3.27
N MET A 176 6.91 9.43 2.14
CA MET A 176 6.68 8.40 1.13
C MET A 176 7.93 8.04 0.33
N HIS A 177 8.92 8.93 0.31
CA HIS A 177 10.22 8.75 -0.33
C HIS A 177 11.33 8.37 0.67
N GLU A 178 11.17 8.69 1.96
CA GLU A 178 12.07 8.22 3.01
C GLU A 178 11.95 6.71 3.21
N SER A 179 13.11 6.06 3.15
CA SER A 179 13.28 4.63 3.40
C SER A 179 14.44 4.47 4.38
N ILE A 180 14.17 3.94 5.56
CA ILE A 180 15.21 3.60 6.52
C ILE A 180 15.59 2.15 6.28
N PHE A 181 16.81 1.92 5.80
CA PHE A 181 17.34 0.57 5.68
C PHE A 181 17.72 0.06 7.07
N ASN A 182 17.03 -0.99 7.50
CA ASN A 182 17.32 -1.67 8.74
C ASN A 182 18.13 -2.94 8.43
N ASP A 183 19.45 -2.82 8.56
CA ASP A 183 20.41 -3.88 8.26
C ASP A 183 20.47 -4.97 9.34
N GLU A 184 19.62 -4.90 10.37
CA GLU A 184 19.51 -5.96 11.36
C GLU A 184 18.97 -7.24 10.72
N MET A 185 19.80 -8.27 10.65
CA MET A 185 19.41 -9.58 10.15
C MET A 185 18.47 -10.26 11.15
N ARG A 186 17.25 -10.54 10.72
CA ARG A 186 16.24 -11.26 11.49
C ARG A 186 15.85 -12.55 10.78
N SER A 187 15.36 -13.53 11.53
CA SER A 187 14.82 -14.77 10.97
C SER A 187 13.42 -15.01 11.53
N GLN A 188 12.46 -15.28 10.65
CA GLN A 188 11.08 -15.50 11.07
C GLN A 188 10.35 -16.41 10.09
N ARG A 189 9.32 -17.10 10.60
CA ARG A 189 8.45 -17.97 9.83
C ARG A 189 7.27 -17.17 9.27
N PHE A 190 7.01 -17.32 7.98
CA PHE A 190 5.92 -16.64 7.29
C PHE A 190 5.13 -17.61 6.42
N LEU A 191 3.85 -17.31 6.21
CA LEU A 191 3.09 -17.87 5.10
C LEU A 191 3.47 -17.16 3.80
N VAL A 192 3.79 -17.91 2.75
CA VAL A 192 4.09 -17.33 1.43
C VAL A 192 2.79 -17.24 0.63
N THR A 193 2.20 -16.05 0.58
CA THR A 193 0.87 -15.85 -0.02
C THR A 193 0.92 -15.61 -1.53
N SER A 194 2.03 -15.09 -2.04
CA SER A 194 2.26 -14.92 -3.48
C SER A 194 3.74 -14.76 -3.80
N PHE A 195 4.13 -15.15 -5.01
CA PHE A 195 5.49 -14.96 -5.52
C PHE A 195 5.48 -14.75 -7.05
N ASP A 196 6.19 -13.72 -7.50
CA ASP A 196 6.50 -13.44 -8.90
C ASP A 196 7.97 -13.76 -9.17
N GLY A 197 8.20 -14.92 -9.81
CA GLY A 197 9.54 -15.39 -10.15
C GLY A 197 10.28 -14.51 -11.17
N ARG A 198 9.60 -13.61 -11.91
CA ARG A 198 10.26 -12.72 -12.87
C ARG A 198 11.08 -11.64 -12.16
N ASN A 199 10.48 -11.01 -11.16
CA ASN A 199 11.08 -9.91 -10.43
C ASN A 199 11.64 -10.35 -9.06
N ARG A 200 11.47 -11.64 -8.70
CA ARG A 200 11.80 -12.22 -7.39
C ARG A 200 11.12 -11.48 -6.23
N THR A 201 9.90 -11.02 -6.43
CA THR A 201 9.13 -10.31 -5.41
C THR A 201 7.88 -11.10 -5.03
N GLY A 202 7.33 -10.84 -3.85
CA GLY A 202 6.11 -11.53 -3.42
C GLY A 202 5.49 -10.95 -2.17
N ARG A 203 4.63 -11.73 -1.53
CA ARG A 203 4.04 -11.39 -0.23
C ARG A 203 4.23 -12.50 0.78
N LEU A 204 4.68 -12.11 1.96
CA LEU A 204 4.75 -12.93 3.16
C LEU A 204 3.63 -12.49 4.10
N PHE A 205 3.07 -13.41 4.86
CA PHE A 205 2.12 -13.10 5.93
C PHE A 205 2.68 -13.64 7.24
N ASP A 206 2.82 -12.74 8.19
CA ASP A 206 3.21 -13.06 9.56
C ASP A 206 1.97 -13.45 10.35
N LEU A 207 1.96 -14.68 10.86
CA LEU A 207 0.87 -15.20 11.67
C LEU A 207 0.84 -14.60 13.08
N GLU A 208 1.98 -14.15 13.60
CA GLU A 208 2.08 -13.58 14.96
C GLU A 208 1.61 -12.13 14.99
N GLN A 209 2.02 -11.34 13.99
CA GLN A 209 1.62 -9.94 13.85
C GLN A 209 0.31 -9.78 13.06
N GLU A 210 -0.23 -10.89 12.54
CA GLU A 210 -1.35 -10.90 11.59
C GLU A 210 -1.16 -9.91 10.44
N GLN A 211 0.08 -9.74 9.94
CA GLN A 211 0.42 -8.68 9.00
C GLN A 211 1.02 -9.24 7.70
N ALA A 212 0.57 -8.70 6.57
CA ALA A 212 1.19 -8.99 5.28
C ALA A 212 2.37 -8.04 5.01
N PHE A 213 3.48 -8.59 4.51
CA PHE A 213 4.64 -7.83 4.04
C PHE A 213 4.90 -8.10 2.57
N THR A 214 5.29 -7.06 1.84
CA THR A 214 5.91 -7.26 0.53
C THR A 214 7.37 -7.67 0.75
N PHE A 215 7.89 -8.59 -0.05
CA PHE A 215 9.30 -8.96 0.02
C PHE A 215 9.97 -8.95 -1.35
N ASP A 216 11.27 -8.68 -1.33
CA ASP A 216 12.20 -8.90 -2.44
C ASP A 216 13.14 -10.05 -2.02
N LEU A 217 13.18 -11.14 -2.79
CA LEU A 217 14.18 -12.20 -2.64
C LEU A 217 15.45 -11.77 -3.35
N LEU A 218 16.51 -11.55 -2.59
CA LEU A 218 17.76 -11.00 -3.10
C LEU A 218 18.41 -11.92 -4.14
N ALA A 219 19.27 -11.34 -4.98
CA ALA A 219 19.87 -12.06 -6.10
C ALA A 219 20.76 -13.21 -5.62
N GLU A 220 21.41 -12.99 -4.48
CA GLU A 220 22.37 -13.85 -3.78
C GLU A 220 21.69 -15.02 -3.06
N ALA A 221 20.36 -14.97 -2.87
CA ALA A 221 19.63 -16.05 -2.25
C ALA A 221 19.81 -17.35 -3.04
N ASP A 222 20.15 -18.43 -2.33
CA ASP A 222 20.48 -19.69 -2.97
C ASP A 222 19.26 -20.33 -3.68
N ARG A 223 19.54 -21.28 -4.56
CA ARG A 223 18.48 -21.96 -5.32
C ARG A 223 17.53 -22.75 -4.41
N LYS A 224 18.00 -23.18 -3.23
CA LYS A 224 17.19 -23.85 -2.21
C LYS A 224 16.12 -22.90 -1.68
N SER A 225 16.50 -21.67 -1.33
CA SER A 225 15.61 -20.59 -0.88
C SER A 225 14.52 -20.32 -1.90
N LEU A 226 14.91 -20.15 -3.17
CA LEU A 226 13.94 -19.96 -4.26
C LEU A 226 12.94 -21.12 -4.36
N THR A 227 13.43 -22.37 -4.26
CA THR A 227 12.58 -23.56 -4.32
C THR A 227 11.59 -23.59 -3.16
N VAL A 228 12.04 -23.29 -1.94
CA VAL A 228 11.17 -23.21 -0.75
C VAL A 228 10.07 -22.17 -0.93
N ILE A 229 10.41 -20.95 -1.36
CA ILE A 229 9.44 -19.87 -1.58
C ILE A 229 8.42 -20.25 -2.67
N VAL A 230 8.88 -20.83 -3.78
CA VAL A 230 8.00 -21.26 -4.89
C VAL A 230 7.06 -22.37 -4.44
N ASP A 231 7.56 -23.38 -3.73
CA ASP A 231 6.76 -24.49 -3.24
C ASP A 231 5.73 -24.03 -2.21
N ALA A 232 6.12 -23.10 -1.32
CA ALA A 232 5.22 -22.50 -0.34
C ALA A 232 4.11 -21.67 -1.00
N ALA A 233 4.46 -20.79 -1.95
CA ALA A 233 3.49 -20.04 -2.72
C ALA A 233 2.53 -20.94 -3.51
N ARG A 234 3.04 -22.05 -4.07
CA ARG A 234 2.23 -23.05 -4.77
C ARG A 234 1.27 -23.77 -3.82
N ALA A 235 1.75 -24.20 -2.66
CA ALA A 235 0.91 -24.85 -1.64
C ALA A 235 -0.22 -23.91 -1.21
N TYR A 236 0.11 -22.63 -0.98
CA TYR A 236 -0.88 -21.61 -0.64
C TYR A 236 -1.90 -21.41 -1.76
N ALA A 237 -1.48 -21.33 -3.03
CA ALA A 237 -2.37 -21.14 -4.17
C ALA A 237 -3.32 -22.33 -4.42
N LEU A 238 -2.89 -23.55 -4.11
CA LEU A 238 -3.66 -24.78 -4.32
C LEU A 238 -4.51 -25.19 -3.10
N ARG A 239 -4.51 -24.40 -2.02
CA ARG A 239 -5.18 -24.76 -0.77
C ARG A 239 -6.70 -24.85 -0.91
N GLN A 240 -7.29 -25.69 -0.09
CA GLN A 240 -8.73 -25.59 0.17
C GLN A 240 -8.99 -24.33 1.01
N LYS A 241 -9.99 -23.52 0.62
CA LYS A 241 -10.35 -22.29 1.33
C LYS A 241 -10.54 -22.58 2.83
N GLY A 242 -9.89 -21.79 3.68
CA GLY A 242 -9.94 -21.92 5.14
C GLY A 242 -9.05 -23.01 5.75
N LYS A 243 -8.22 -23.70 4.94
CA LYS A 243 -7.20 -24.63 5.45
C LYS A 243 -5.81 -24.06 5.23
N PHE A 244 -5.03 -24.01 6.31
CA PHE A 244 -3.61 -23.69 6.30
C PHE A 244 -2.83 -24.97 6.59
N ASP A 245 -1.69 -25.13 5.93
CA ASP A 245 -0.77 -26.24 6.17
C ASP A 245 0.67 -25.73 6.20
N GLU A 246 1.54 -26.50 6.86
CA GLU A 246 2.95 -26.16 7.06
C GLU A 246 3.73 -26.05 5.74
N ASN A 247 3.24 -26.64 4.64
CA ASN A 247 3.90 -26.53 3.35
C ASN A 247 3.70 -25.14 2.73
N MET A 248 2.76 -24.34 3.23
CA MET A 248 2.56 -22.93 2.85
C MET A 248 3.56 -21.99 3.53
N GLU A 249 4.32 -22.50 4.50
CA GLU A 249 5.23 -21.71 5.32
C GLU A 249 6.67 -21.78 4.78
N ALA A 250 7.40 -20.68 5.01
CA ALA A 250 8.83 -20.57 4.81
C ALA A 250 9.45 -19.78 5.97
N VAL A 251 10.56 -20.28 6.51
CA VAL A 251 11.40 -19.51 7.42
C VAL A 251 12.35 -18.67 6.58
N CYS A 252 12.25 -17.35 6.71
CA CYS A 252 13.04 -16.40 5.94
C CYS A 252 14.05 -15.70 6.86
N ALA A 253 15.30 -15.60 6.41
CA ALA A 253 16.25 -14.62 6.93
C ALA A 253 16.13 -13.34 6.08
N PHE A 254 16.01 -12.19 6.74
CA PHE A 254 15.75 -10.93 6.07
C PHE A 254 16.28 -9.73 6.85
N THR A 255 16.53 -8.66 6.11
CA THR A 255 16.58 -7.27 6.61
C THR A 255 15.28 -6.56 6.20
N SER A 256 15.00 -5.37 6.74
CA SER A 256 13.78 -4.63 6.39
C SER A 256 14.07 -3.22 5.90
N VAL A 257 13.17 -2.74 5.05
CA VAL A 257 13.05 -1.32 4.74
C VAL A 257 11.90 -0.80 5.58
N ASP A 258 12.22 0.07 6.52
CA ASP A 258 11.31 0.60 7.50
C ASP A 258 10.88 2.02 7.11
N ALA A 259 9.68 2.38 7.54
CA ALA A 259 9.19 3.74 7.52
C ALA A 259 9.83 4.55 8.67
N PRO A 260 9.83 5.89 8.60
CA PRO A 260 10.29 6.75 9.69
C PRO A 260 9.62 6.52 11.05
N ASP A 261 8.39 5.99 11.04
CA ASP A 261 7.62 5.63 12.24
C ASP A 261 7.93 4.22 12.79
N GLY A 262 8.88 3.50 12.18
CA GLY A 262 9.28 2.14 12.57
C GLY A 262 8.45 1.02 11.93
N ARG A 263 7.42 1.35 11.12
CA ARG A 263 6.63 0.33 10.41
C ARG A 263 7.43 -0.30 9.27
N GLN A 264 7.48 -1.63 9.21
CA GLN A 264 8.17 -2.33 8.13
C GLN A 264 7.39 -2.17 6.80
N LYS A 265 8.01 -1.51 5.82
CA LYS A 265 7.44 -1.32 4.46
C LYS A 265 7.69 -2.55 3.59
N ARG A 266 8.90 -3.11 3.64
CA ARG A 266 9.31 -4.23 2.78
C ARG A 266 10.39 -5.08 3.44
N LEU A 267 10.36 -6.39 3.20
CA LEU A 267 11.40 -7.32 3.62
C LEU A 267 12.39 -7.60 2.47
N LYS A 268 13.67 -7.63 2.77
CA LYS A 268 14.76 -8.05 1.87
C LYS A 268 15.20 -9.43 2.29
N VAL A 269 14.64 -10.46 1.66
CA VAL A 269 14.87 -11.86 2.03
C VAL A 269 16.18 -12.32 1.41
N THR A 270 17.13 -12.68 2.25
CA THR A 270 18.48 -13.14 1.87
C THR A 270 18.56 -14.66 1.76
N ALA A 271 17.79 -15.37 2.58
CA ALA A 271 17.70 -16.83 2.54
C ALA A 271 16.32 -17.31 3.01
N ALA A 272 15.90 -18.48 2.55
CA ALA A 272 14.68 -19.14 2.98
C ALA A 272 14.87 -20.65 3.14
N ALA A 273 14.22 -21.22 4.16
CA ALA A 273 14.25 -22.65 4.46
C ALA A 273 12.88 -23.12 4.99
N ARG A 274 12.72 -24.44 5.14
CA ARG A 274 11.53 -25.01 5.79
C ARG A 274 11.60 -24.90 7.30
N GLU A 275 12.80 -25.09 7.86
CA GLU A 275 13.05 -25.02 9.29
C GLU A 275 14.15 -23.99 9.60
N PHE A 276 14.16 -23.49 10.85
CA PHE A 276 15.18 -22.54 11.30
C PHE A 276 16.59 -23.13 11.23
N ASP A 277 16.76 -24.41 11.54
CA ASP A 277 18.06 -25.09 11.53
C ASP A 277 18.67 -25.22 10.12
N ASP A 278 17.83 -25.11 9.08
CA ASP A 278 18.22 -25.18 7.68
C ASP A 278 18.63 -23.83 7.08
N LEU A 279 18.46 -22.74 7.83
CA LEU A 279 18.84 -21.40 7.38
C LEU A 279 20.35 -21.23 7.48
N ASN A 280 21.00 -21.21 6.31
CA ASN A 280 22.42 -20.98 6.24
C ASN A 280 22.71 -19.47 6.18
N VAL A 281 22.60 -18.78 7.32
CA VAL A 281 22.82 -17.32 7.45
C VAL A 281 24.33 -16.98 7.52
N GLY A 282 25.20 -17.99 7.40
CA GLY A 282 26.62 -17.93 7.77
C GLY A 282 27.59 -17.17 6.86
N MET A 283 27.17 -16.45 5.82
CA MET A 283 28.08 -15.66 4.97
C MET A 283 27.39 -14.43 4.35
N ILE A 284 27.02 -13.45 5.16
CA ILE A 284 26.64 -12.12 4.67
C ILE A 284 27.37 -11.07 5.51
N THR A 285 28.69 -11.03 5.37
CA THR A 285 29.53 -9.96 5.97
C THR A 285 29.92 -8.89 4.94
N ASP A 286 29.50 -9.02 3.65
CA ASP A 286 29.95 -8.12 2.56
C ASP A 286 28.81 -7.56 1.66
N LEU A 287 27.56 -7.43 2.14
CA LEU A 287 26.51 -6.70 1.39
C LEU A 287 26.59 -5.17 1.53
N THR A 288 27.44 -4.69 2.44
CA THR A 288 27.72 -3.27 2.67
C THR A 288 28.43 -2.59 1.50
N GLU A 289 29.14 -3.34 0.64
CA GLU A 289 29.93 -2.76 -0.45
C GLU A 289 29.24 -2.83 -1.83
N SER A 290 28.44 -3.87 -2.09
CA SER A 290 27.81 -4.08 -3.40
C SER A 290 26.58 -3.18 -3.65
N THR A 291 25.83 -2.84 -2.60
CA THR A 291 24.69 -1.91 -2.73
C THR A 291 25.16 -0.45 -2.94
N ARG A 292 26.30 -0.06 -2.34
CA ARG A 292 26.92 1.26 -2.57
C ARG A 292 27.48 1.43 -3.99
N GLN A 293 28.02 0.37 -4.58
CA GLN A 293 28.58 0.45 -5.94
C GLN A 293 27.54 0.57 -7.06
N ILE A 294 26.28 0.22 -6.82
CA ILE A 294 25.21 0.37 -7.82
C ILE A 294 24.66 1.81 -7.83
N GLU A 295 24.73 2.53 -6.71
CA GLU A 295 24.29 3.93 -6.62
C GLU A 295 25.37 4.93 -7.08
N ASP A 296 26.67 4.65 -6.87
CA ASP A 296 27.76 5.55 -7.26
C ASP A 296 28.12 5.52 -8.77
N ASN A 297 27.63 4.56 -9.56
CA ASN A 297 27.94 4.44 -11.00
C ASN A 297 26.90 5.12 -11.91
N GLY A 298 25.97 5.90 -11.36
CA GLY A 298 24.89 6.55 -12.12
C GLY A 298 25.21 7.92 -12.71
N ASP A 299 26.29 8.58 -12.26
CA ASP A 299 26.52 10.01 -12.51
C ASP A 299 27.78 10.36 -13.32
N ASP A 300 28.37 9.41 -14.06
CA ASP A 300 29.51 9.70 -14.94
C ASP A 300 29.19 9.54 -16.44
N VAL A 301 29.06 10.73 -17.07
CA VAL A 301 29.48 11.10 -18.44
C VAL A 301 28.69 10.55 -19.64
N ILE A 302 27.98 11.45 -20.34
CA ILE A 302 28.26 11.77 -21.76
C ILE A 302 28.14 13.30 -21.95
N GLU A 303 29.23 13.88 -22.48
CA GLU A 303 29.40 15.27 -22.96
C GLU A 303 28.36 15.73 -24.00
#